data_AF-A0A5C7NAQ4-F1
#
_entry.id   AF-A0A5C7NAQ4-F1
#
_cell.length_a   1.000
_cell.length_b   1.000
_cell.length_c   1.000
_cell.angle_alpha   90.00
_cell.angle_beta   90.00
_cell.angle_gamma   90.00
#
_symmetry.space_group_name_H-M   'P 1'
#
loop_
_entity.id
_entity.type
_entity.pdbx_description
1 polymer ?
#
loop_
_entity_poly.entity_id
_entity_poly.type
_entity_poly.pdbx_seq_one_letter_code
_entity_poly.pdbx_strand_id
1 'polypeptide(L)'
;MSRVDDRRDGRGSSGPSQRSGADPTAGLLQLLLASKLGKGGGGLVLILAIFLMFAFCSQTQEPTAQVPLDSSFNAPAGSQGVGASLAQKCTEDAADGVFENTDCLLVKAFNETDEVWSGYFASTGQRFREPQLTFFDGQTRTGCGPANTSVGPFYCPADERIYFDLGFSRDLERLGVQGQYAMVYIMAHEYGHHLQNISGIERQVRKVQANNRRNANNYSVAMELQADCFAGVWGRLANDEGNVVITPEEFTQATNAAAAVGDDRIQQGAGMRVNPDTFTHGSAKQRTYWYTRGYNQGTPQACDTFKELGLPL
;
A
#
# COMPACT_ATOMS: atom_id res chain seq x y z
N MET A 1 1.72 17.22 10.03
CA MET A 1 2.91 16.73 9.29
C MET A 1 3.97 16.02 10.14
N SER A 2 3.92 16.02 11.48
CA SER A 2 4.90 15.30 12.31
C SER A 2 4.91 13.77 12.16
N ARG A 3 3.88 13.19 11.53
CA ARG A 3 3.72 11.74 11.27
C ARG A 3 4.09 11.31 9.84
N VAL A 4 4.61 12.23 9.02
CA VAL A 4 5.07 11.94 7.65
C VAL A 4 6.60 11.92 7.64
N ASP A 5 7.17 10.81 7.20
CA ASP A 5 8.60 10.59 6.99
C ASP A 5 8.87 10.49 5.49
N ASP A 6 9.89 11.17 4.99
CA ASP A 6 10.27 11.11 3.57
C ASP A 6 11.69 10.58 3.45
N ARG A 7 11.81 9.39 2.84
CA ARG A 7 13.08 8.66 2.71
C ARG A 7 13.64 8.66 1.30
N ARG A 8 13.04 9.41 0.37
CA ARG A 8 13.46 9.45 -1.03
C ARG A 8 14.85 10.07 -1.21
N ASP A 9 15.22 11.02 -0.35
CA ASP A 9 16.45 11.83 -0.48
C ASP A 9 17.66 11.31 0.32
N GLY A 10 17.59 10.10 0.88
CA GLY A 10 18.71 9.48 1.61
C GLY A 10 19.95 9.16 0.76
N ARG A 11 19.90 9.41 -0.55
CA ARG A 11 21.06 9.35 -1.44
C ARG A 11 21.68 10.74 -1.56
N GLY A 12 22.58 11.06 -0.64
CA GLY A 12 23.47 12.21 -0.80
C GLY A 12 24.14 12.17 -2.18
N SER A 13 24.21 13.34 -2.81
CA SER A 13 24.93 13.59 -4.05
C SER A 13 26.36 13.04 -3.96
N SER A 14 26.61 11.88 -4.55
CA SER A 14 27.98 11.46 -4.87
C SER A 14 28.29 12.00 -6.26
N GLY A 15 29.18 12.98 -6.30
CA GLY A 15 29.78 13.49 -7.54
C GLY A 15 30.44 12.36 -8.36
N PRO A 16 30.83 12.65 -9.60
CA PRO A 16 31.18 11.63 -10.58
C PRO A 16 32.40 10.83 -10.10
N SER A 17 32.21 9.55 -9.78
CA SER A 17 33.29 8.62 -9.52
C SER A 17 34.01 8.31 -10.83
N GLN A 18 35.29 8.69 -10.86
CA GLN A 18 36.20 8.41 -11.95
C GLN A 18 36.33 6.90 -12.19
N ARG A 19 36.29 6.53 -13.47
CA ARG A 19 36.74 5.24 -13.98
C ARG A 19 38.21 5.00 -13.61
N SER A 20 38.50 3.87 -12.98
CA SER A 20 39.78 3.17 -13.17
C SER A 20 39.75 1.79 -12.51
N GLY A 21 40.28 0.78 -13.22
CA GLY A 21 40.77 -0.46 -12.62
C GLY A 21 39.92 -1.68 -12.90
N ALA A 22 40.20 -2.34 -14.02
CA ALA A 22 39.83 -3.73 -14.23
C ALA A 22 40.66 -4.62 -13.30
N ASP A 23 40.04 -5.64 -12.70
CA ASP A 23 40.73 -6.82 -12.20
C ASP A 23 40.02 -8.07 -12.75
N PRO A 24 40.72 -8.96 -13.47
CA PRO A 24 40.16 -10.14 -14.11
C PRO A 24 40.22 -11.36 -13.17
N THR A 25 39.43 -12.40 -13.50
CA THR A 25 39.28 -13.71 -12.81
C THR A 25 38.32 -13.67 -11.61
N ALA A 26 37.27 -14.47 -11.48
CA ALA A 26 36.77 -15.68 -12.12
C ALA A 26 35.23 -15.61 -12.11
N GLY A 27 34.45 -16.07 -13.08
CA GLY A 27 34.56 -17.34 -13.79
C GLY A 27 33.54 -18.32 -13.21
N LEU A 28 32.51 -18.62 -14.02
CA LEU A 28 31.47 -19.66 -13.87
C LEU A 28 30.23 -19.34 -12.99
N LEU A 29 29.22 -18.72 -13.60
CA LEU A 29 27.95 -19.43 -13.92
C LEU A 29 27.07 -18.57 -14.86
N GLN A 30 27.58 -18.28 -16.05
CA GLN A 30 26.73 -17.91 -17.19
C GLN A 30 26.83 -19.04 -18.21
N LEU A 31 25.75 -19.80 -18.36
CA LEU A 31 25.08 -20.12 -19.62
C LEU A 31 24.11 -21.28 -19.36
N LEU A 32 22.83 -20.96 -19.19
CA LEU A 32 21.80 -21.57 -20.03
C LEU A 32 20.86 -20.44 -20.47
N LEU A 33 20.89 -20.21 -21.77
CA LEU A 33 20.21 -19.17 -22.52
C LEU A 33 18.69 -19.38 -22.56
N ALA A 34 18.01 -18.24 -22.62
CA ALA A 34 16.92 -17.95 -23.55
C ALA A 34 15.63 -18.78 -23.40
N SER A 35 14.71 -18.24 -22.59
CA SER A 35 13.35 -18.01 -23.08
C SER A 35 13.10 -16.50 -23.11
N LYS A 36 12.51 -16.05 -24.22
CA LYS A 36 12.22 -14.65 -24.51
C LYS A 36 11.38 -14.06 -23.37
N LEU A 37 11.94 -13.14 -22.57
CA LEU A 37 11.13 -12.24 -21.76
C LEU A 37 10.45 -11.24 -22.70
N GLY A 38 9.19 -11.51 -23.00
CA GLY A 38 8.29 -10.50 -23.52
C GLY A 38 8.21 -9.33 -22.54
N LYS A 39 8.18 -8.12 -23.09
CA LYS A 39 7.86 -6.88 -22.36
C LYS A 39 6.45 -7.01 -21.78
N GLY A 40 6.32 -7.49 -20.53
CA GLY A 40 5.02 -7.73 -19.89
C GLY A 40 5.11 -8.12 -18.40
N GLY A 41 6.20 -7.76 -17.71
CA GLY A 41 6.50 -8.26 -16.37
C GLY A 41 5.91 -7.48 -15.18
N GLY A 42 5.20 -6.37 -15.39
CA GLY A 42 4.72 -5.52 -14.29
C GLY A 42 3.68 -6.19 -13.39
N GLY A 43 2.74 -6.95 -13.98
CA GLY A 43 1.66 -7.60 -13.21
C GLY A 43 2.13 -8.77 -12.34
N LEU A 44 3.21 -9.46 -12.74
CA LEU A 44 3.74 -10.60 -11.99
C LEU A 44 4.48 -10.16 -10.72
N VAL A 45 5.04 -8.96 -10.74
CA VAL A 45 5.82 -8.37 -9.64
C VAL A 45 4.89 -7.86 -8.52
N LEU A 46 3.76 -7.25 -8.89
CA LEU A 46 2.74 -6.79 -7.94
C LEU A 46 2.04 -7.95 -7.19
N ILE A 47 1.72 -9.04 -7.91
CA ILE A 47 1.16 -10.27 -7.32
C ILE A 47 2.15 -10.91 -6.34
N LEU A 48 3.43 -11.02 -6.72
CA LEU A 48 4.45 -11.67 -5.88
C LEU A 48 4.74 -10.88 -4.60
N ALA A 49 4.69 -9.56 -4.67
CA ALA A 49 5.12 -8.72 -3.58
C ALA A 49 4.13 -8.61 -2.42
N ILE A 50 2.82 -8.57 -2.70
CA ILE A 50 1.79 -8.57 -1.64
C ILE A 50 1.66 -9.98 -1.03
N PHE A 51 1.80 -11.03 -1.85
CA PHE A 51 1.88 -12.43 -1.38
C PHE A 51 3.08 -12.66 -0.44
N LEU A 52 4.22 -12.04 -0.72
CA LEU A 52 5.40 -12.11 0.14
C LEU A 52 5.20 -11.39 1.47
N MET A 53 4.43 -10.30 1.55
CA MET A 53 4.22 -9.59 2.82
C MET A 53 3.31 -10.37 3.80
N PHE A 54 2.22 -10.97 3.30
CA PHE A 54 1.38 -11.87 4.10
C PHE A 54 2.12 -13.15 4.52
N ALA A 55 2.96 -13.71 3.64
CA ALA A 55 3.76 -14.88 3.94
C ALA A 55 4.91 -14.59 4.93
N PHE A 56 5.58 -13.43 4.85
CA PHE A 56 6.68 -13.09 5.76
C PHE A 56 6.19 -12.76 7.19
N CYS A 57 5.00 -12.19 7.36
CA CYS A 57 4.41 -12.05 8.70
C CYS A 57 3.88 -13.38 9.29
N SER A 58 3.82 -14.48 8.52
CA SER A 58 3.38 -15.80 9.01
C SER A 58 4.49 -16.61 9.69
N GLN A 59 5.75 -16.18 9.59
CA GLN A 59 6.90 -16.83 10.21
C GLN A 59 7.47 -15.98 11.35
N THR A 60 6.72 -15.81 12.43
CA THR A 60 7.34 -15.52 13.73
C THR A 60 7.85 -16.84 14.29
N GLN A 61 9.04 -17.24 13.84
CA GLN A 61 9.79 -18.32 14.48
C GLN A 61 10.44 -17.75 15.74
N GLU A 62 10.14 -18.36 16.88
CA GLU A 62 10.74 -18.11 18.19
C GLU A 62 12.27 -17.91 18.11
N PRO A 63 12.85 -16.92 18.80
CA PRO A 63 14.25 -16.55 18.64
C PRO A 63 15.14 -17.55 19.37
N THR A 64 15.60 -18.59 18.65
CA THR A 64 16.73 -19.40 19.12
C THR A 64 17.75 -19.58 18.00
N ALA A 65 18.87 -18.88 18.16
CA ALA A 65 20.23 -19.14 17.65
C ALA A 65 20.83 -17.86 17.04
N GLN A 66 21.86 -17.37 17.74
CA GLN A 66 22.70 -16.24 17.37
C GLN A 66 23.49 -16.60 16.10
N VAL A 67 23.30 -15.83 15.03
CA VAL A 67 24.23 -15.78 13.89
C VAL A 67 25.02 -14.48 14.04
N PRO A 68 26.36 -14.47 13.95
CA PRO A 68 27.15 -13.27 14.13
C PRO A 68 26.87 -12.29 12.98
N LEU A 69 26.33 -11.12 13.32
CA LEU A 69 26.15 -10.02 12.37
C LEU A 69 27.49 -9.27 12.26
N ASP A 70 28.12 -9.33 11.09
CA ASP A 70 29.23 -8.45 10.74
C ASP A 70 28.70 -7.01 10.64
N SER A 71 29.05 -6.23 11.66
CA SER A 71 28.70 -4.83 11.82
C SER A 71 29.71 -3.96 11.07
N SER A 72 29.39 -3.64 9.81
CA SER A 72 30.05 -2.58 9.04
C SER A 72 29.04 -1.76 8.24
N PHE A 73 28.09 -1.13 8.93
CA PHE A 73 27.36 0.03 8.41
C PHE A 73 27.36 1.11 9.49
N ASN A 74 28.36 2.00 9.43
CA ASN A 74 28.33 3.25 10.15
C ASN A 74 27.24 4.12 9.50
N ALA A 75 26.06 4.18 10.12
CA ALA A 75 25.06 5.19 9.79
C ALA A 75 25.58 6.56 10.25
N PRO A 76 25.61 7.60 9.40
CA PRO A 76 25.93 8.94 9.86
C PRO A 76 24.83 9.42 10.81
N ALA A 77 25.22 9.86 12.00
CA ALA A 77 24.36 10.65 12.87
C ALA A 77 24.12 12.00 12.19
N GLY A 78 22.92 12.19 11.64
CA GLY A 78 22.55 13.40 10.90
C GLY A 78 21.09 13.45 10.50
N SER A 79 20.16 13.18 11.42
CA SER A 79 18.73 13.41 11.19
C SER A 79 18.39 14.89 11.46
N GLN A 80 18.62 15.75 10.47
CA GLN A 80 18.01 17.07 10.43
C GLN A 80 17.37 17.30 9.04
N GLY A 81 16.04 17.36 8.99
CA GLY A 81 15.36 18.28 8.08
C GLY A 81 14.51 17.75 6.90
N VAL A 82 14.39 16.45 6.62
CA VAL A 82 13.66 16.00 5.41
C VAL A 82 12.14 16.24 5.51
N GLY A 83 11.56 16.21 6.71
CA GLY A 83 10.15 16.56 6.91
C GLY A 83 9.84 18.07 6.76
N ALA A 84 10.83 18.95 6.98
CA ALA A 84 10.64 20.39 6.91
C ALA A 84 10.56 20.91 5.47
N SER A 85 11.32 20.32 4.54
CA SER A 85 11.27 20.66 3.12
C SER A 85 9.98 20.20 2.45
N LEU A 86 9.51 18.98 2.74
CA LEU A 86 8.23 18.49 2.23
C LEU A 86 7.05 19.31 2.79
N ALA A 87 7.10 19.66 4.08
CA ALA A 87 6.06 20.48 4.70
C ALA A 87 5.94 21.87 4.05
N GLN A 88 7.08 22.51 3.79
CA GLN A 88 7.11 23.79 3.08
C GLN A 88 6.57 23.62 1.65
N LYS A 89 7.08 22.64 0.90
CA LYS A 89 6.63 22.34 -0.47
C LYS A 89 5.11 22.19 -0.54
N CYS A 90 4.51 21.42 0.36
CA CYS A 90 3.08 21.15 0.31
C CYS A 90 2.22 22.32 0.82
N THR A 91 2.79 23.23 1.60
CA THR A 91 2.13 24.50 1.92
C THR A 91 2.08 25.41 0.69
N GLU A 92 3.16 25.46 -0.08
CA GLU A 92 3.24 26.22 -1.33
C GLU A 92 2.33 25.61 -2.42
N ASP A 93 2.34 24.28 -2.58
CA ASP A 93 1.50 23.56 -3.55
C ASP A 93 0.00 23.71 -3.26
N ALA A 94 -0.39 23.90 -1.99
CA ALA A 94 -1.79 24.07 -1.60
C ALA A 94 -2.30 25.52 -1.71
N ALA A 95 -1.45 26.48 -2.12
CA ALA A 95 -1.71 27.91 -1.97
C ALA A 95 -2.96 28.42 -2.73
N ASP A 96 -3.29 27.80 -3.85
CA ASP A 96 -4.48 28.09 -4.66
C ASP A 96 -5.60 27.03 -4.52
N GLY A 97 -5.39 26.05 -3.63
CA GLY A 97 -6.30 24.93 -3.41
C GLY A 97 -6.18 23.80 -4.43
N VAL A 98 -5.23 23.86 -5.38
CA VAL A 98 -5.00 22.84 -6.40
C VAL A 98 -3.64 22.18 -6.15
N PHE A 99 -3.65 20.88 -5.84
CA PHE A 99 -2.40 20.12 -5.68
C PHE A 99 -1.86 19.70 -7.04
N GLU A 100 -0.76 20.33 -7.49
CA GLU A 100 -0.01 19.91 -8.68
C GLU A 100 0.92 18.74 -8.35
N ASN A 101 1.37 18.65 -7.09
CA ASN A 101 2.29 17.63 -6.63
C ASN A 101 1.55 16.46 -5.97
N THR A 102 1.65 15.26 -6.57
CA THR A 102 0.99 14.06 -6.05
C THR A 102 1.40 13.70 -4.63
N ASP A 103 2.66 13.93 -4.22
CA ASP A 103 3.07 13.69 -2.83
C ASP A 103 2.37 14.61 -1.84
N CYS A 104 2.16 15.88 -2.20
CA CYS A 104 1.41 16.83 -1.39
C CYS A 104 -0.08 16.49 -1.34
N LEU A 105 -0.67 16.07 -2.45
CA LEU A 105 -2.04 15.55 -2.45
C LEU A 105 -2.18 14.32 -1.53
N LEU A 106 -1.21 13.41 -1.52
CA LEU A 106 -1.22 12.24 -0.65
C LEU A 106 -1.02 12.59 0.82
N VAL A 107 -0.20 13.60 1.13
CA VAL A 107 -0.10 14.14 2.50
C VAL A 107 -1.43 14.73 2.94
N LYS A 108 -2.13 15.48 2.06
CA LYS A 108 -3.48 15.95 2.36
C LYS A 108 -4.41 14.77 2.61
N ALA A 109 -4.52 13.83 1.67
CA ALA A 109 -5.39 12.67 1.79
C ALA A 109 -5.14 11.88 3.09
N PHE A 110 -3.88 11.69 3.47
CA PHE A 110 -3.50 11.03 4.72
C PHE A 110 -4.01 11.77 5.96
N ASN A 111 -3.77 13.08 6.06
CA ASN A 111 -4.23 13.87 7.22
C ASN A 111 -5.77 13.94 7.27
N GLU A 112 -6.43 14.13 6.13
CA GLU A 112 -7.90 14.10 6.02
C GLU A 112 -8.48 12.77 6.46
N THR A 113 -7.80 11.67 6.13
CA THR A 113 -8.18 10.34 6.59
C THR A 113 -8.00 10.20 8.09
N ASP A 114 -6.92 10.73 8.68
CA ASP A 114 -6.76 10.75 10.14
C ASP A 114 -7.91 11.49 10.82
N GLU A 115 -8.29 12.67 10.32
CA GLU A 115 -9.33 13.51 10.93
C GLU A 115 -10.70 12.82 10.91
N VAL A 116 -11.12 12.31 9.75
CA VAL A 116 -12.40 11.59 9.60
C VAL A 116 -12.48 10.38 10.54
N TRP A 117 -11.45 9.55 10.57
CA TRP A 117 -11.49 8.34 11.39
C TRP A 117 -11.31 8.64 12.87
N SER A 118 -10.51 9.65 13.24
CA SER A 118 -10.42 10.12 14.62
C SER A 118 -11.79 10.60 15.12
N GLY A 119 -12.51 11.40 14.32
CA GLY A 119 -13.87 11.84 14.62
C GLY A 119 -14.85 10.67 14.77
N TYR A 120 -14.83 9.72 13.83
CA TYR A 120 -15.66 8.52 13.91
C TYR A 120 -15.38 7.69 15.18
N PHE A 121 -14.12 7.40 15.49
CA PHE A 121 -13.77 6.62 16.68
C PHE A 121 -14.14 7.35 17.98
N ALA A 122 -13.92 8.66 18.05
CA ALA A 122 -14.36 9.49 19.16
C ALA A 122 -15.89 9.41 19.35
N SER A 123 -16.67 9.48 18.27
CA SER A 123 -18.14 9.39 18.32
C SER A 123 -18.66 8.04 18.85
N THR A 124 -17.87 6.97 18.68
CA THR A 124 -18.21 5.62 19.17
C THR A 124 -17.59 5.29 20.53
N GLY A 125 -16.84 6.23 21.14
CA GLY A 125 -16.13 6.01 22.41
C GLY A 125 -14.96 5.03 22.30
N GLN A 126 -14.52 4.70 21.09
CA GLN A 126 -13.40 3.79 20.84
C GLN A 126 -12.07 4.54 20.82
N ARG A 127 -10.99 3.85 21.19
CA ARG A 127 -9.65 4.43 21.11
C ARG A 127 -9.16 4.42 19.67
N PHE A 128 -8.75 5.58 19.19
CA PHE A 128 -8.04 5.73 17.93
C PHE A 128 -6.55 5.92 18.20
N ARG A 129 -5.71 5.34 17.35
CA ARG A 129 -4.27 5.58 17.33
C ARG A 129 -3.92 5.78 15.87
N GLU A 130 -3.31 6.91 15.56
CA GLU A 130 -3.05 7.28 14.17
C GLU A 130 -1.83 6.50 13.64
N PRO A 131 -1.80 6.13 12.35
CA PRO A 131 -0.64 5.54 11.73
C PRO A 131 0.41 6.61 11.40
N GLN A 132 1.57 6.14 10.93
CA GLN A 132 2.58 6.98 10.29
C GLN A 132 2.57 6.79 8.78
N LEU A 133 3.04 7.78 8.03
CA LEU A 133 3.26 7.70 6.58
C LEU A 133 4.75 7.76 6.28
N THR A 134 5.22 6.93 5.36
CA THR A 134 6.59 6.98 4.84
C THR A 134 6.62 6.93 3.32
N PHE A 135 7.14 7.99 2.70
CA PHE A 135 7.49 7.96 1.29
C PHE A 135 8.87 7.32 1.10
N PHE A 136 9.01 6.48 0.08
CA PHE A 136 10.28 5.84 -0.24
C PHE A 136 10.48 5.69 -1.75
N ASP A 137 11.73 5.49 -2.18
CA ASP A 137 12.11 5.11 -3.53
C ASP A 137 13.17 4.00 -3.46
N GLY A 138 13.16 3.09 -4.43
CA GLY A 138 14.02 1.91 -4.47
C GLY A 138 13.74 0.91 -3.34
N GLN A 139 14.45 1.04 -2.21
CA GLN A 139 14.41 0.08 -1.10
C GLN A 139 14.17 0.80 0.24
N THR A 140 13.46 0.14 1.15
CA THR A 140 13.18 0.66 2.49
C THR A 140 13.18 -0.48 3.53
N ARG A 141 13.46 -0.13 4.79
CA ARG A 141 13.30 -1.04 5.94
C ARG A 141 11.99 -0.73 6.65
N THR A 142 11.25 -1.79 6.97
CA THR A 142 9.95 -1.71 7.66
C THR A 142 9.92 -2.58 8.91
N GLY A 143 8.93 -2.35 9.78
CA GLY A 143 8.62 -3.25 10.89
C GLY A 143 8.26 -4.68 10.44
N CYS A 144 7.83 -4.84 9.19
CA CYS A 144 7.46 -6.11 8.57
C CYS A 144 8.63 -6.76 7.80
N GLY A 145 9.80 -6.13 7.77
CA GLY A 145 10.99 -6.60 7.04
C GLY A 145 11.45 -5.65 5.93
N PRO A 146 12.44 -6.05 5.11
CA PRO A 146 12.89 -5.27 3.96
C PRO A 146 11.83 -5.24 2.86
N ALA A 147 11.63 -4.07 2.24
CA ALA A 147 10.71 -3.87 1.12
C ALA A 147 11.37 -3.04 0.01
N ASN A 148 10.79 -3.09 -1.20
CA ASN A 148 11.24 -2.31 -2.34
C ASN A 148 10.07 -1.91 -3.24
N THR A 149 10.28 -1.03 -4.22
CA THR A 149 9.22 -0.45 -5.07
C THR A 149 8.41 -1.47 -5.87
N SER A 150 8.91 -2.69 -6.04
CA SER A 150 8.16 -3.81 -6.63
C SER A 150 6.90 -4.17 -5.85
N VAL A 151 6.81 -3.80 -4.57
CA VAL A 151 5.68 -4.13 -3.72
C VAL A 151 4.52 -3.14 -3.79
N GLY A 152 4.72 -1.99 -4.42
CA GLY A 152 3.74 -0.90 -4.39
C GLY A 152 3.57 -0.28 -2.99
N PRO A 153 2.53 0.54 -2.80
CA PRO A 153 2.10 1.02 -1.48
C PRO A 153 1.59 -0.13 -0.61
N PHE A 154 1.77 -0.02 0.71
CA PHE A 154 1.30 -1.02 1.66
C PHE A 154 1.23 -0.48 3.10
N TYR A 155 0.37 -1.09 3.92
CA TYR A 155 0.38 -0.93 5.36
C TYR A 155 1.15 -2.05 6.09
N CYS A 156 2.03 -1.68 7.02
CA CYS A 156 2.68 -2.61 7.93
C CYS A 156 2.07 -2.55 9.34
N PRO A 157 1.43 -3.63 9.84
CA PRO A 157 0.83 -3.65 11.17
C PRO A 157 1.84 -3.63 12.32
N ALA A 158 3.09 -4.07 12.09
CA ALA A 158 4.10 -4.20 13.14
C ALA A 158 4.69 -2.86 13.61
N ASP A 159 4.75 -1.86 12.73
CA ASP A 159 5.17 -0.49 13.05
C ASP A 159 4.08 0.56 12.80
N GLU A 160 2.85 0.10 12.54
CA GLU A 160 1.65 0.90 12.29
C GLU A 160 1.86 2.01 11.25
N ARG A 161 2.47 1.65 10.11
CA ARG A 161 2.90 2.61 9.10
C ARG A 161 2.44 2.25 7.70
N ILE A 162 1.99 3.27 6.97
CA ILE A 162 1.75 3.23 5.53
C ILE A 162 3.05 3.59 4.82
N TYR A 163 3.52 2.69 3.96
CA TYR A 163 4.65 2.89 3.08
C TYR A 163 4.15 3.16 1.68
N PHE A 164 4.65 4.23 1.08
CA PHE A 164 4.08 4.72 -0.18
C PHE A 164 5.19 5.03 -1.19
N ASP A 165 5.23 4.25 -2.28
CA ASP A 165 6.07 4.52 -3.44
C ASP A 165 5.28 5.34 -4.47
N LEU A 166 5.73 6.57 -4.72
CA LEU A 166 5.13 7.45 -5.72
C LEU A 166 5.34 6.94 -7.15
N GLY A 167 6.36 6.11 -7.35
CA GLY A 167 6.62 5.41 -8.60
C GLY A 167 5.51 4.46 -9.04
N PHE A 168 4.65 4.04 -8.10
CA PHE A 168 3.50 3.18 -8.36
C PHE A 168 2.46 3.82 -9.29
N SER A 169 2.41 5.15 -9.39
CA SER A 169 1.60 5.85 -10.39
C SER A 169 1.85 5.36 -11.82
N ARG A 170 3.11 5.05 -12.16
CA ARG A 170 3.49 4.49 -13.47
C ARG A 170 2.97 3.07 -13.67
N ASP A 171 2.81 2.30 -12.60
CA ASP A 171 2.24 0.96 -12.69
C ASP A 171 0.73 1.02 -12.91
N LEU A 172 0.04 1.96 -12.24
CA LEU A 172 -1.37 2.26 -12.52
C LEU A 172 -1.58 2.74 -13.96
N GLU A 173 -0.71 3.61 -14.48
CA GLU A 173 -0.76 4.05 -15.89
C GLU A 173 -0.60 2.87 -16.87
N ARG A 174 0.29 1.92 -16.59
CA ARG A 174 0.45 0.70 -17.39
C ARG A 174 -0.78 -0.20 -17.34
N LEU A 175 -1.57 -0.13 -16.27
CA LEU A 175 -2.85 -0.79 -16.13
C LEU A 175 -4.02 0.04 -16.70
N GLY A 176 -3.73 1.19 -17.32
CA GLY A 176 -4.72 2.05 -17.97
C GLY A 176 -5.45 3.00 -17.02
N VAL A 177 -4.97 3.19 -15.80
CA VAL A 177 -5.53 4.11 -14.81
C VAL A 177 -4.80 5.44 -14.91
N GLN A 178 -5.56 6.54 -15.00
CA GLN A 178 -5.03 7.89 -15.07
C GLN A 178 -5.60 8.75 -13.94
N GLY A 179 -4.87 9.81 -13.60
CA GLY A 179 -5.30 10.82 -12.65
C GLY A 179 -4.83 10.57 -11.21
N GLN A 180 -4.56 11.66 -10.51
CA GLN A 180 -3.95 11.64 -9.19
C GLN A 180 -4.88 11.07 -8.09
N TYR A 181 -6.19 11.08 -8.31
CA TYR A 181 -7.15 10.56 -7.35
C TYR A 181 -7.11 9.03 -7.25
N ALA A 182 -6.57 8.35 -8.27
CA ALA A 182 -6.25 6.93 -8.18
C ALA A 182 -5.29 6.64 -7.01
N MET A 183 -4.28 7.50 -6.80
CA MET A 183 -3.33 7.36 -5.69
C MET A 183 -3.98 7.70 -4.34
N VAL A 184 -4.92 8.66 -4.32
CA VAL A 184 -5.72 9.00 -3.14
C VAL A 184 -6.56 7.81 -2.68
N TYR A 185 -7.20 7.10 -3.61
CA TYR A 185 -7.90 5.85 -3.31
C TYR A 185 -6.96 4.81 -2.68
N ILE A 186 -5.75 4.62 -3.24
CA ILE A 186 -4.77 3.67 -2.67
C ILE A 186 -4.36 4.09 -1.26
N MET A 187 -4.13 5.38 -1.00
CA MET A 187 -3.86 5.87 0.37
C MET A 187 -4.98 5.50 1.34
N ALA A 188 -6.24 5.78 0.96
CA ALA A 188 -7.40 5.46 1.79
C ALA A 188 -7.59 3.94 1.98
N HIS A 189 -7.22 3.14 0.99
CA HIS A 189 -7.21 1.67 1.06
C HIS A 189 -6.16 1.17 2.05
N GLU A 190 -4.91 1.64 1.97
CA GLU A 190 -3.87 1.28 2.95
C GLU A 190 -4.24 1.74 4.37
N TYR A 191 -4.93 2.87 4.48
CA TYR A 191 -5.51 3.30 5.74
C TYR A 191 -6.61 2.34 6.23
N GLY A 192 -7.41 1.76 5.33
CA GLY A 192 -8.35 0.69 5.65
C GLY A 192 -7.69 -0.50 6.36
N HIS A 193 -6.49 -0.90 5.95
CA HIS A 193 -5.72 -1.93 6.66
C HIS A 193 -5.28 -1.49 8.05
N HIS A 194 -4.94 -0.21 8.23
CA HIS A 194 -4.69 0.34 9.56
C HIS A 194 -5.92 0.20 10.47
N LEU A 195 -7.11 0.53 9.98
CA LEU A 195 -8.38 0.38 10.73
C LEU A 195 -8.63 -1.08 11.11
N GLN A 196 -8.35 -2.02 10.20
CA GLN A 196 -8.45 -3.46 10.47
C GLN A 196 -7.48 -3.92 11.57
N ASN A 197 -6.27 -3.38 11.59
CA ASN A 197 -5.27 -3.69 12.63
C ASN A 197 -5.71 -3.18 14.01
N ILE A 198 -6.09 -1.90 14.11
CA ILE A 198 -6.44 -1.29 15.41
C ILE A 198 -7.78 -1.79 15.95
N SER A 199 -8.73 -2.18 15.08
CA SER A 199 -9.99 -2.83 15.47
C SER A 199 -9.82 -4.33 15.79
N GLY A 200 -8.68 -4.92 15.43
CA GLY A 200 -8.35 -6.31 15.71
C GLY A 200 -8.91 -7.33 14.71
N ILE A 201 -9.49 -6.86 13.59
CA ILE A 201 -9.94 -7.70 12.48
C ILE A 201 -8.76 -8.48 11.89
N GLU A 202 -7.64 -7.81 11.66
CA GLU A 202 -6.43 -8.42 11.08
C GLU A 202 -5.95 -9.63 11.90
N ARG A 203 -5.93 -9.50 13.23
CA ARG A 203 -5.53 -10.59 14.14
C ARG A 203 -6.50 -11.76 14.10
N GLN A 204 -7.80 -11.48 13.97
CA GLN A 204 -8.83 -12.53 13.84
C GLN A 204 -8.69 -13.27 12.51
N VAL A 205 -8.49 -12.54 11.40
CA VAL A 205 -8.20 -13.10 10.06
C VAL A 205 -6.98 -14.02 10.12
N ARG A 206 -5.85 -13.56 10.68
CA ARG A 206 -4.65 -14.41 10.82
C ARG A 206 -4.92 -15.70 11.59
N LYS A 207 -5.68 -15.61 12.69
CA LYS A 207 -6.04 -16.77 13.52
C LYS A 207 -6.86 -17.79 12.74
N VAL A 208 -7.84 -17.36 11.95
CA VAL A 208 -8.66 -18.29 11.15
C VAL A 208 -7.87 -18.86 9.97
N GLN A 209 -7.00 -18.08 9.32
CA GLN A 209 -6.13 -18.55 8.24
C GLN A 209 -5.15 -19.63 8.71
N ALA A 210 -4.58 -19.48 9.91
CA ALA A 210 -3.69 -20.48 10.50
C ALA A 210 -4.39 -21.83 10.74
N ASN A 211 -5.68 -21.79 11.08
CA ASN A 211 -6.48 -22.99 11.39
C ASN A 211 -7.23 -23.55 10.18
N ASN A 212 -7.42 -22.76 9.11
CA ASN A 212 -8.18 -23.15 7.93
C ASN A 212 -7.44 -22.76 6.64
N ARG A 213 -6.37 -23.52 6.33
CA ARG A 213 -5.54 -23.30 5.14
C ARG A 213 -6.31 -23.37 3.82
N ARG A 214 -7.42 -24.13 3.76
CA ARG A 214 -8.23 -24.26 2.54
C ARG A 214 -8.92 -22.95 2.15
N ASN A 215 -9.36 -22.18 3.14
CA ASN A 215 -10.04 -20.90 2.92
C ASN A 215 -9.14 -19.69 3.15
N ALA A 216 -7.83 -19.88 3.35
CA ALA A 216 -6.94 -18.79 3.74
C ALA A 216 -6.97 -17.62 2.74
N ASN A 217 -6.95 -17.94 1.44
CA ASN A 217 -7.07 -16.97 0.35
C ASN A 217 -8.40 -16.20 0.39
N ASN A 218 -9.51 -16.87 0.66
CA ASN A 218 -10.83 -16.23 0.71
C ASN A 218 -10.92 -15.22 1.87
N TYR A 219 -10.29 -15.53 3.02
CA TYR A 219 -10.18 -14.57 4.12
C TYR A 219 -9.28 -13.38 3.78
N SER A 220 -8.20 -13.57 3.00
CA SER A 220 -7.42 -12.46 2.45
C SER A 220 -8.28 -11.58 1.55
N VAL A 221 -8.99 -12.19 0.58
CA VAL A 221 -9.90 -11.45 -0.30
C VAL A 221 -10.94 -10.66 0.50
N ALA A 222 -11.55 -11.26 1.52
CA ALA A 222 -12.51 -10.55 2.37
C ALA A 222 -11.89 -9.32 3.07
N MET A 223 -10.66 -9.45 3.56
CA MET A 223 -9.94 -8.35 4.22
C MET A 223 -9.61 -7.22 3.23
N GLU A 224 -9.12 -7.55 2.04
CA GLU A 224 -8.82 -6.59 0.97
C GLU A 224 -10.06 -5.83 0.50
N LEU A 225 -11.18 -6.54 0.30
CA LEU A 225 -12.46 -5.93 -0.07
C LEU A 225 -13.02 -5.03 1.04
N GLN A 226 -12.75 -5.34 2.30
CA GLN A 226 -13.17 -4.48 3.41
C GLN A 226 -12.35 -3.18 3.45
N ALA A 227 -11.05 -3.24 3.13
CA ALA A 227 -10.22 -2.05 2.99
C ALA A 227 -10.72 -1.16 1.83
N ASP A 228 -11.13 -1.74 0.70
CA ASP A 228 -11.82 -1.00 -0.38
C ASP A 228 -13.08 -0.29 0.12
N CYS A 229 -13.90 -0.99 0.91
CA CYS A 229 -15.10 -0.41 1.48
C CYS A 229 -14.79 0.73 2.47
N PHE A 230 -13.79 0.58 3.33
CA PHE A 230 -13.35 1.65 4.23
C PHE A 230 -12.81 2.87 3.46
N ALA A 231 -12.10 2.67 2.35
CA ALA A 231 -11.70 3.76 1.47
C ALA A 231 -12.92 4.52 0.89
N GLY A 232 -13.97 3.79 0.52
CA GLY A 232 -15.24 4.37 0.09
C GLY A 232 -15.94 5.16 1.21
N VAL A 233 -16.02 4.59 2.42
CA VAL A 233 -16.62 5.26 3.59
C VAL A 233 -15.88 6.56 3.91
N TRP A 234 -14.55 6.54 3.91
CA TRP A 234 -13.75 7.75 4.07
C TRP A 234 -14.12 8.79 3.01
N GLY A 235 -14.14 8.41 1.73
CA GLY A 235 -14.46 9.34 0.65
C GLY A 235 -15.81 10.02 0.87
N ARG A 236 -16.82 9.26 1.31
CA ARG A 236 -18.13 9.82 1.62
C ARG A 236 -18.11 10.80 2.79
N LEU A 237 -17.51 10.40 3.91
CA LEU A 237 -17.47 11.23 5.12
C LEU A 237 -16.67 12.51 4.90
N ALA A 238 -15.51 12.40 4.27
CA ALA A 238 -14.66 13.54 3.95
C ALA A 238 -15.35 14.53 2.99
N ASN A 239 -16.18 14.02 2.07
CA ASN A 239 -17.00 14.84 1.18
C ASN A 239 -18.17 15.52 1.92
N ASP A 240 -18.85 14.81 2.82
CA ASP A 240 -19.98 15.33 3.60
C ASP A 240 -19.54 16.39 4.63
N GLU A 241 -18.33 16.26 5.20
CA GLU A 241 -17.71 17.24 6.10
C GLU A 241 -17.19 18.49 5.37
N GLY A 242 -17.03 18.42 4.04
CA GLY A 242 -16.57 19.52 3.20
C GLY A 242 -15.05 19.71 3.15
N ASN A 243 -14.27 18.79 3.73
CA ASN A 243 -12.81 18.89 3.77
C ASN A 243 -12.15 18.50 2.41
N VAL A 244 -12.86 17.68 1.65
CA VAL A 244 -12.58 17.36 0.24
C VAL A 244 -13.88 17.41 -0.56
N VAL A 245 -13.77 17.75 -1.85
CA VAL A 245 -14.88 17.60 -2.80
C VAL A 245 -14.47 16.48 -3.74
N ILE A 246 -15.24 15.40 -3.76
CA ILE A 246 -14.99 14.27 -4.65
C ILE A 246 -15.92 14.42 -5.85
N THR A 247 -15.34 14.81 -6.97
CA THR A 247 -16.05 14.94 -8.24
C THR A 247 -16.46 13.57 -8.81
N PRO A 248 -17.47 13.50 -9.70
CA PRO A 248 -17.79 12.28 -10.42
C PRO A 248 -16.58 11.68 -11.16
N GLU A 249 -15.70 12.53 -11.68
CA GLU A 249 -14.46 12.14 -12.34
C GLU A 249 -13.47 11.50 -11.37
N GLU A 250 -13.29 12.07 -10.18
CA GLU A 250 -12.43 11.50 -9.12
C GLU A 250 -12.98 10.18 -8.57
N PHE A 251 -14.29 10.08 -8.37
CA PHE A 251 -14.95 8.82 -8.04
C PHE A 251 -14.71 7.75 -9.13
N THR A 252 -14.74 8.16 -10.40
CA THR A 252 -14.42 7.29 -11.54
C THR A 252 -12.94 6.88 -11.54
N GLN A 253 -12.01 7.79 -11.20
CA GLN A 253 -10.60 7.46 -11.05
C GLN A 253 -10.37 6.43 -9.94
N ALA A 254 -11.02 6.58 -8.78
CA ALA A 254 -10.94 5.63 -7.67
C ALA A 254 -11.49 4.24 -8.05
N THR A 255 -12.66 4.19 -8.69
CA THR A 255 -13.25 2.90 -9.12
C THR A 255 -12.45 2.22 -10.23
N ASN A 256 -11.84 2.99 -11.15
CA ASN A 256 -10.91 2.47 -12.15
C ASN A 256 -9.63 1.93 -11.51
N ALA A 257 -9.08 2.63 -10.52
CA ALA A 257 -7.95 2.15 -9.75
C ALA A 257 -8.28 0.82 -9.06
N ALA A 258 -9.39 0.75 -8.31
CA ALA A 258 -9.87 -0.47 -7.66
C ALA A 258 -10.06 -1.63 -8.65
N ALA A 259 -10.61 -1.36 -9.83
CA ALA A 259 -10.77 -2.37 -10.88
C ALA A 259 -9.42 -2.86 -11.43
N ALA A 260 -8.46 -1.96 -11.65
CA ALA A 260 -7.17 -2.28 -12.25
C ALA A 260 -6.31 -3.20 -11.38
N VAL A 261 -6.42 -3.07 -10.05
CA VAL A 261 -5.73 -3.92 -9.07
C VAL A 261 -6.56 -5.15 -8.66
N GLY A 262 -7.58 -5.52 -9.44
CA GLY A 262 -8.28 -6.79 -9.31
C GLY A 262 -7.49 -7.96 -9.87
N ASP A 263 -7.49 -9.10 -9.18
CA ASP A 263 -6.67 -10.27 -9.52
C ASP A 263 -6.98 -10.82 -10.93
N ASP A 264 -8.24 -10.75 -11.37
CA ASP A 264 -8.65 -11.12 -12.72
C ASP A 264 -8.02 -10.23 -13.80
N ARG A 265 -7.96 -8.91 -13.56
CA ARG A 265 -7.32 -7.95 -14.48
C ARG A 265 -5.81 -8.12 -14.51
N ILE A 266 -5.18 -8.34 -13.36
CA ILE A 266 -3.74 -8.54 -13.30
C ILE A 266 -3.36 -9.86 -13.97
N GLN A 267 -4.11 -10.94 -13.72
CA GLN A 267 -3.89 -12.23 -14.40
C GLN A 267 -4.07 -12.12 -15.92
N GLN A 268 -5.14 -11.46 -16.38
CA GLN A 268 -5.36 -11.22 -17.82
C GLN A 268 -4.25 -10.38 -18.45
N GLY A 269 -3.83 -9.29 -17.80
CA GLY A 269 -2.75 -8.42 -18.28
C GLY A 269 -1.40 -9.13 -18.37
N ALA A 270 -1.18 -10.15 -17.53
CA ALA A 270 -0.03 -11.04 -17.59
C ALA A 270 -0.17 -12.18 -18.63
N GLY A 271 -1.26 -12.23 -19.39
CA GLY A 271 -1.54 -13.30 -20.35
C GLY A 271 -1.89 -14.64 -19.71
N MET A 272 -2.23 -14.65 -18.42
CA MET A 272 -2.61 -15.85 -17.68
C MET A 272 -4.12 -16.11 -17.80
N ARG A 273 -4.51 -17.39 -17.70
CA ARG A 273 -5.94 -17.74 -17.54
C ARG A 273 -6.40 -17.32 -16.15
N VAL A 274 -7.55 -16.65 -16.10
CA VAL A 274 -8.16 -16.25 -14.82
C VAL A 274 -8.51 -17.48 -13.99
N ASN A 275 -8.00 -17.52 -12.75
CA ASN A 275 -8.31 -18.53 -11.75
C ASN A 275 -8.73 -17.88 -10.42
N PRO A 276 -10.05 -17.86 -10.11
CA PRO A 276 -10.55 -17.30 -8.86
C PRO A 276 -10.00 -17.97 -7.59
N ASP A 277 -9.63 -19.25 -7.65
CA ASP A 277 -9.14 -19.99 -6.48
C ASP A 277 -7.78 -19.49 -5.98
N THR A 278 -7.04 -18.75 -6.81
CA THR A 278 -5.73 -18.16 -6.47
C THR A 278 -5.82 -16.68 -6.15
N PHE A 279 -7.02 -16.10 -6.05
CA PHE A 279 -7.18 -14.70 -5.71
C PHE A 279 -6.76 -14.44 -4.27
N THR A 280 -6.15 -13.29 -4.04
CA THR A 280 -5.77 -12.77 -2.72
C THR A 280 -6.35 -11.39 -2.45
N HIS A 281 -6.69 -10.63 -3.49
CA HIS A 281 -7.28 -9.29 -3.41
C HIS A 281 -8.73 -9.27 -3.89
N GLY A 282 -9.11 -10.25 -4.72
CA GLY A 282 -10.45 -10.36 -5.29
C GLY A 282 -10.51 -9.82 -6.71
N SER A 283 -11.65 -10.05 -7.37
CA SER A 283 -11.86 -9.58 -8.73
C SER A 283 -12.07 -8.06 -8.80
N ALA A 284 -11.75 -7.48 -9.95
CA ALA A 284 -12.02 -6.08 -10.28
C ALA A 284 -13.46 -5.69 -9.96
N LYS A 285 -14.43 -6.56 -10.28
CA LYS A 285 -15.84 -6.33 -9.99
C LYS A 285 -16.11 -6.25 -8.49
N GLN A 286 -15.53 -7.12 -7.68
CA GLN A 286 -15.71 -7.09 -6.22
C GLN A 286 -15.08 -5.84 -5.62
N ARG A 287 -13.87 -5.47 -6.05
CA ARG A 287 -13.16 -4.28 -5.55
C ARG A 287 -13.95 -2.99 -5.82
N THR A 288 -14.38 -2.79 -7.07
CA THR A 288 -15.24 -1.66 -7.44
C THR A 288 -16.57 -1.66 -6.67
N TYR A 289 -17.19 -2.84 -6.48
CA TYR A 289 -18.42 -2.97 -5.73
C TYR A 289 -18.27 -2.50 -4.28
N TRP A 290 -17.23 -2.96 -3.58
CA TRP A 290 -17.04 -2.64 -2.16
C TRP A 290 -16.65 -1.18 -1.92
N TYR A 291 -15.79 -0.61 -2.76
CA TYR A 291 -15.53 0.83 -2.73
C TYR A 291 -16.81 1.65 -2.92
N THR A 292 -17.59 1.32 -3.97
CA THR A 292 -18.86 2.02 -4.27
C THR A 292 -19.86 1.88 -3.13
N ARG A 293 -19.96 0.69 -2.51
CA ARG A 293 -20.83 0.45 -1.36
C ARG A 293 -20.43 1.31 -0.17
N GLY A 294 -19.15 1.35 0.18
CA GLY A 294 -18.64 2.20 1.25
C GLY A 294 -18.99 3.67 1.03
N TYR A 295 -18.76 4.17 -0.18
CA TYR A 295 -19.06 5.56 -0.55
C TYR A 295 -20.56 5.89 -0.48
N ASN A 296 -21.41 5.00 -0.99
CA ASN A 296 -22.85 5.26 -0.97
C ASN A 296 -23.43 5.21 0.45
N GLN A 297 -22.91 4.33 1.31
CA GLN A 297 -23.45 4.10 2.64
C GLN A 297 -22.86 5.03 3.71
N GLY A 298 -21.59 5.44 3.57
CA GLY A 298 -20.92 6.34 4.50
C GLY A 298 -20.76 5.78 5.92
N THR A 299 -20.78 4.45 6.08
CA THR A 299 -20.74 3.81 7.39
C THR A 299 -19.93 2.50 7.37
N PRO A 300 -18.98 2.29 8.31
CA PRO A 300 -18.17 1.06 8.38
C PRO A 300 -19.00 -0.21 8.57
N GLN A 301 -20.18 -0.10 9.17
CA GLN A 301 -21.14 -1.18 9.39
C GLN A 301 -21.64 -1.78 8.07
N ALA A 302 -21.55 -1.03 6.96
CA ALA A 302 -21.88 -1.53 5.64
C ALA A 302 -20.79 -2.43 5.04
N CYS A 303 -19.59 -2.49 5.64
CA CYS A 303 -18.37 -3.14 5.14
C CYS A 303 -18.14 -4.56 5.69
N ASP A 304 -19.20 -5.30 6.00
CA ASP A 304 -19.11 -6.69 6.46
C ASP A 304 -18.92 -7.67 5.29
N THR A 305 -17.72 -7.67 4.73
CA THR A 305 -17.31 -8.52 3.60
C THR A 305 -17.24 -10.00 3.97
N PHE A 306 -16.82 -10.27 5.21
CA PHE A 306 -16.72 -11.60 5.79
C PHE A 306 -18.07 -12.31 5.79
N LYS A 307 -19.13 -11.64 6.26
CA LYS A 307 -20.49 -12.17 6.21
C LYS A 307 -20.98 -12.38 4.78
N GLU A 308 -20.74 -11.42 3.88
CA GLU A 308 -21.18 -11.52 2.49
C GLU A 308 -20.55 -12.70 1.75
N LEU A 309 -19.29 -13.01 2.07
CA LEU A 309 -18.56 -14.15 1.51
C LEU A 309 -18.77 -15.47 2.28
N GLY A 310 -19.59 -15.48 3.34
CA GLY A 310 -19.82 -16.68 4.16
C GLY A 310 -18.60 -17.14 4.96
N LEU A 311 -17.75 -16.19 5.37
CA LEU A 311 -16.48 -16.40 6.06
C LEU A 311 -16.56 -15.83 7.48
N PRO A 312 -17.10 -16.57 8.47
CA PRO A 312 -17.28 -16.03 9.82
C PRO A 312 -15.94 -15.61 10.45
N LEU A 313 -15.97 -14.46 11.13
CA LEU A 313 -14.88 -13.90 11.95
C LEU A 313 -15.28 -13.87 13.43
#